data_AF-A0A7S1YH09-F1
#
_entry.id   AF-A0A7S1YH09-F1
#
_cell.length_a   1.000
_cell.length_b   1.000
_cell.length_c   1.000
_cell.angle_alpha   90.00
_cell.angle_beta   90.00
_cell.angle_gamma   90.00
#
_symmetry.space_group_name_H-M   'P 1'
#
loop_
_entity.id
_entity.type
_entity.pdbx_description
1 polymer ?
#
loop_
_entity_poly.entity_id
_entity_poly.type
_entity_poly.pdbx_seq_one_letter_code
_entity_poly.pdbx_strand_id
1 'polypeptide(L)'
;GVTVQGREDDRKPTRFESCVIWLIRQLIPPHADNENAAAFLYHATKKSKEAFPEWVAVRPSDLLDGDVGEYTVHPQSLKGPFGDVPTTRANVAHFMTRLLTEDSLWGQWK
;
A
#
# COMPACT_ATOMS: atom_id res chain seq x y z
N GLY A 1 5.49 -6.23 9.97
CA GLY A 1 5.16 -4.81 10.20
C GLY A 1 4.09 -4.38 9.23
N VAL A 2 3.27 -3.37 9.58
CA VAL A 2 2.26 -2.82 8.67
C VAL A 2 2.76 -1.46 8.18
N THR A 3 2.81 -1.24 6.88
CA THR A 3 3.13 0.08 6.33
C THR A 3 1.84 0.74 5.86
N VAL A 4 1.68 2.03 6.16
CA VAL A 4 0.67 2.88 5.51
C VAL A 4 1.39 3.75 4.52
N GLN A 5 0.94 3.76 3.27
CA GLN A 5 1.60 4.50 2.21
C GLN A 5 1.20 5.98 2.27
N GLY A 6 2.08 6.79 2.89
CA GLY A 6 2.02 8.25 2.88
C GLY A 6 2.58 8.82 1.58
N ARG A 7 1.88 9.81 1.01
CA ARG A 7 1.92 10.21 -0.40
C ARG A 7 3.27 10.73 -0.98
N GLU A 8 4.36 10.85 -0.22
CA GLU A 8 5.53 11.62 -0.70
C GLU A 8 6.94 11.15 -0.32
N ASP A 9 7.13 10.11 0.51
CA ASP A 9 8.47 9.73 0.98
C ASP A 9 8.72 8.21 1.00
N ASP A 10 8.26 7.50 -0.03
CA ASP A 10 8.64 6.10 -0.18
C ASP A 10 10.11 5.96 -0.61
N ARG A 11 10.79 4.97 -0.05
CA ARG A 11 12.14 4.57 -0.46
C ARG A 11 12.21 4.45 -1.99
N LYS A 12 13.15 5.16 -2.60
CA LYS A 12 13.42 5.02 -4.04
C LYS A 12 13.85 3.58 -4.36
N PRO A 13 13.20 2.93 -5.35
CA PRO A 13 13.60 1.59 -5.76
C PRO A 13 15.02 1.62 -6.33
N THR A 14 15.76 0.56 -6.06
CA THR A 14 17.10 0.37 -6.64
C THR A 14 17.00 0.19 -8.16
N ARG A 15 18.13 0.32 -8.86
CA ARG A 15 18.19 0.12 -10.31
C ARG A 15 17.79 -1.29 -10.72
N PHE A 16 18.13 -2.29 -9.89
CA PHE A 16 17.74 -3.67 -10.12
C PHE A 16 16.22 -3.85 -9.98
N GLU A 17 15.63 -3.35 -8.89
CA GLU A 17 14.18 -3.43 -8.67
C GLU A 17 13.40 -2.73 -9.79
N SER A 18 13.87 -1.56 -10.23
CA SER A 18 13.30 -0.83 -11.36
C SER A 18 13.35 -1.65 -12.67
N CYS A 19 14.46 -2.36 -12.91
CA CYS A 19 14.60 -3.24 -14.07
C CYS A 19 13.61 -4.41 -14.02
N VAL A 20 13.46 -5.05 -12.86
CA VAL A 20 12.51 -6.16 -12.66
C VAL A 20 11.07 -5.69 -12.87
N ILE A 21 10.69 -4.54 -12.32
CA ILE A 21 9.34 -3.96 -12.52
C ILE A 21 9.10 -3.67 -14.00
N TRP A 22 10.10 -3.13 -14.72
CA TRP A 22 9.99 -2.92 -16.16
C TRP A 22 9.75 -4.23 -16.92
N LEU A 23 10.49 -5.29 -16.59
CA LEU A 23 10.29 -6.61 -17.18
C LEU A 23 8.88 -7.16 -16.90
N ILE A 24 8.39 -7.04 -15.65
CA ILE A 24 7.04 -7.45 -15.27
C ILE A 24 5.98 -6.73 -16.13
N ARG A 25 6.11 -5.42 -16.34
CA ARG A 25 5.19 -4.65 -17.20
C ARG A 25 5.14 -5.16 -18.64
N GLN A 26 6.25 -5.68 -19.16
CA GLN A 26 6.31 -6.20 -20.53
C GLN A 26 5.85 -7.66 -20.63
N LEU A 27 6.16 -8.48 -19.62
CA LEU A 27 5.96 -9.93 -19.68
C LEU A 27 4.65 -10.39 -19.03
N ILE A 28 4.03 -9.57 -18.18
CA ILE A 28 2.81 -9.89 -17.44
C ILE A 28 1.73 -8.85 -17.81
N PRO A 29 1.01 -9.06 -18.93
CA PRO A 29 -0.04 -8.15 -19.38
C PRO A 29 -1.06 -7.79 -18.28
N PRO A 30 -1.50 -8.71 -17.40
CA PRO A 30 -2.40 -8.37 -16.30
C PRO A 30 -1.85 -7.30 -15.33
N HIS A 31 -0.53 -7.24 -15.14
CA HIS A 31 0.08 -6.23 -14.27
C HIS A 31 0.00 -4.84 -14.90
N ALA A 32 0.38 -4.73 -16.19
CA ALA A 32 0.29 -3.48 -16.93
C ALA A 32 -1.16 -2.99 -17.05
N ASP A 33 -2.11 -3.90 -17.25
CA ASP A 33 -3.55 -3.58 -17.27
C ASP A 33 -4.03 -2.99 -15.93
N ASN A 34 -3.68 -3.63 -14.81
CA ASN A 34 -4.01 -3.12 -13.46
C ASN A 34 -3.43 -1.71 -13.20
N GLU A 35 -2.18 -1.46 -13.60
CA GLU A 35 -1.57 -0.14 -13.47
C GLU A 35 -2.29 0.92 -14.32
N ASN A 36 -2.67 0.56 -15.56
CA ASN A 36 -3.43 1.43 -16.45
C ASN A 36 -4.84 1.72 -15.90
N ALA A 37 -5.52 0.71 -15.36
CA ALA A 37 -6.82 0.86 -14.72
C ALA A 37 -6.75 1.79 -13.51
N ALA A 38 -5.73 1.62 -12.66
CA ALA A 38 -5.50 2.51 -11.51
C ALA A 38 -5.23 3.96 -11.96
N ALA A 39 -4.38 4.16 -12.98
CA ALA A 39 -4.11 5.48 -13.55
C ALA A 39 -5.38 6.12 -14.14
N PHE A 40 -6.20 5.33 -14.85
CA PHE A 40 -7.48 5.78 -15.38
C PHE A 40 -8.41 6.25 -14.27
N LEU A 41 -8.61 5.45 -13.21
CA LEU A 41 -9.45 5.81 -12.06
C LEU A 41 -8.94 7.07 -11.38
N TYR A 42 -7.63 7.16 -11.11
CA TYR A 42 -7.02 8.35 -10.52
C TYR A 42 -7.30 9.61 -11.34
N HIS A 43 -7.10 9.54 -12.66
CA HIS A 43 -7.36 10.66 -13.56
C HIS A 43 -8.84 10.99 -13.70
N ALA A 44 -9.73 9.99 -13.69
CA ALA A 44 -11.17 10.18 -13.74
C ALA A 44 -11.66 10.91 -12.48
N THR A 45 -11.25 10.45 -11.30
CA THR A 45 -11.61 11.08 -10.02
C THR A 45 -11.03 12.50 -9.92
N LYS A 46 -9.78 12.73 -10.36
CA LYS A 46 -9.17 14.06 -10.36
C LYS A 46 -9.84 15.06 -11.32
N LYS A 47 -10.43 14.58 -12.43
CA LYS A 47 -11.15 15.43 -13.40
C LYS A 47 -12.58 15.74 -12.96
N SER A 48 -13.14 14.98 -12.02
CA SER A 48 -14.46 15.26 -11.46
C SER A 48 -14.44 16.59 -10.71
N LYS A 49 -15.58 17.30 -10.68
CA LYS A 49 -15.74 18.51 -9.85
C LYS A 49 -16.04 18.17 -8.38
N GLU A 50 -16.18 16.89 -8.07
CA GLU A 50 -16.41 16.38 -6.73
C GLU A 50 -15.10 16.38 -5.94
N ALA A 51 -15.21 16.46 -4.61
CA ALA A 51 -14.03 16.36 -3.75
C ALA A 51 -13.35 15.00 -3.95
N PHE A 52 -12.03 15.00 -4.09
CA PHE A 52 -11.27 13.75 -4.14
C PHE A 52 -11.48 12.99 -2.81
N PRO A 53 -11.85 11.71 -2.83
CA PRO A 53 -12.14 10.96 -1.60
C PRO A 53 -10.90 10.91 -0.69
N GLU A 54 -11.11 10.98 0.61
CA GLU A 54 -10.06 10.67 1.60
C GLU A 54 -9.77 9.17 1.56
N TRP A 55 -8.50 8.77 1.63
CA TRP A 55 -8.11 7.38 1.48
C TRP A 55 -6.82 7.05 2.23
N VAL A 56 -6.74 5.79 2.68
CA VAL A 56 -5.54 5.22 3.31
C VAL A 56 -5.19 3.94 2.58
N ALA A 57 -3.95 3.80 2.12
CA ALA A 57 -3.44 2.55 1.55
C ALA A 57 -2.60 1.80 2.58
N VAL A 58 -3.08 0.62 3.00
CA VAL A 58 -2.36 -0.28 3.89
C VAL A 58 -1.56 -1.27 3.03
N ARG A 59 -0.24 -1.20 3.13
CA ARG A 59 0.72 -2.08 2.45
C ARG A 59 1.37 -3.02 3.47
N PRO A 60 0.82 -4.23 3.69
CA PRO A 60 1.55 -5.25 4.42
C PRO A 60 2.69 -5.81 3.56
N SER A 61 3.73 -6.35 4.21
CA SER A 61 4.70 -7.25 3.58
C SER A 61 4.13 -8.68 3.56
N ASP A 62 5.01 -9.69 3.59
CA ASP A 62 4.62 -11.10 3.76
C ASP A 62 3.54 -11.33 4.80
N LEU A 63 2.49 -12.03 4.37
CA LEU A 63 1.32 -12.36 5.16
C LEU A 63 1.43 -13.81 5.67
N LEU A 64 1.62 -13.93 6.98
CA LEU A 64 1.62 -15.20 7.70
C LEU A 64 0.23 -15.48 8.29
N ASP A 65 -0.06 -16.76 8.49
CA ASP A 65 -1.22 -17.17 9.29
C ASP A 65 -0.88 -17.10 10.78
N GLY A 66 -1.84 -16.69 11.59
CA GLY A 66 -1.68 -16.51 13.02
C GLY A 66 -2.69 -15.52 13.59
N ASP A 67 -2.74 -15.44 14.92
CA ASP A 67 -3.62 -14.54 15.65
C ASP A 67 -3.12 -13.09 15.67
N VAL A 68 -3.93 -12.21 16.27
CA VAL A 68 -3.52 -10.82 16.52
C VAL A 68 -2.42 -10.82 17.58
N GLY A 69 -1.30 -10.17 17.27
CA GLY A 69 -0.18 -9.96 18.17
C GLY A 69 0.29 -8.51 18.12
N GLU A 70 1.46 -8.24 18.70
CA GLU A 70 2.07 -6.92 18.60
C GLU A 70 2.50 -6.61 17.17
N TYR A 71 2.27 -5.37 16.73
CA TYR A 71 2.74 -4.86 15.45
C TYR A 71 3.04 -3.36 15.51
N THR A 72 3.97 -2.95 14.67
CA THR A 72 4.29 -1.54 14.44
C THR A 72 3.75 -1.08 13.10
N VAL A 73 3.33 0.18 13.04
CA VAL A 73 2.87 0.84 11.82
C VAL A 73 3.90 1.87 11.39
N HIS A 74 4.29 1.85 10.12
CA HIS A 74 5.29 2.76 9.57
C HIS A 74 4.70 3.59 8.42
N PRO A 75 5.02 4.89 8.32
CA PRO A 75 4.54 5.76 7.24
C PRO A 75 5.21 5.50 5.89
N GLN A 76 6.25 4.68 5.89
CA GLN A 76 7.05 4.33 4.72
C GLN A 76 7.37 2.84 4.76
N SER A 77 7.58 2.27 3.58
CA SER A 77 8.02 0.89 3.48
C SER A 77 9.44 0.74 4.01
N LEU A 78 9.63 -0.12 5.01
CA LEU A 78 10.95 -0.43 5.58
C LEU A 78 11.89 -1.12 4.58
N LYS A 79 11.31 -1.72 3.53
CA LYS A 79 12.01 -2.50 2.51
C LYS A 79 11.54 -2.11 1.12
N GLY A 80 12.34 -2.45 0.11
CA GLY A 80 11.95 -2.30 -1.29
C GLY A 80 10.80 -3.25 -1.67
N PRO A 81 10.33 -3.21 -2.93
CA PRO A 81 9.22 -4.02 -3.41
C PRO A 81 9.36 -5.53 -3.22
N PHE A 82 10.60 -6.04 -3.06
CA PHE A 82 10.91 -7.46 -2.89
C PHE A 82 11.60 -7.78 -1.56
N GLY A 83 11.48 -6.92 -0.54
CA GLY A 83 12.04 -7.18 0.77
C GLY A 83 10.97 -7.26 1.86
N ASP A 84 11.20 -8.13 2.84
CA ASP A 84 10.14 -8.55 3.76
C ASP A 84 10.36 -8.13 5.21
N VAL A 85 9.26 -7.71 5.83
CA VAL A 85 9.09 -7.64 7.28
C VAL A 85 7.73 -8.29 7.60
N PRO A 86 7.68 -9.61 7.84
CA PRO A 86 6.44 -10.36 7.89
C PRO A 86 5.46 -9.82 8.92
N THR A 87 4.17 -10.06 8.68
CA THR A 87 3.06 -9.74 9.59
C THR A 87 1.98 -10.79 9.45
N THR A 88 1.18 -11.01 10.50
CA THR A 88 0.04 -11.92 10.41
C THR A 88 -1.10 -11.26 9.62
N ARG A 89 -1.91 -12.06 8.92
CA ARG A 89 -3.17 -11.61 8.29
C ARG A 89 -4.10 -10.99 9.32
N ALA A 90 -4.15 -11.56 10.52
CA ALA A 90 -4.93 -11.04 11.63
C ALA A 90 -4.49 -9.63 12.06
N ASN A 91 -3.18 -9.34 12.12
CA ASN A 91 -2.68 -7.99 12.42
C ASN A 91 -3.11 -6.95 11.38
N VAL A 92 -3.09 -7.32 10.10
CA VAL A 92 -3.52 -6.42 9.01
C VAL A 92 -5.02 -6.15 9.11
N ALA A 93 -5.83 -7.19 9.29
CA ALA A 93 -7.27 -7.05 9.47
C ALA A 93 -7.63 -6.23 10.72
N HIS A 94 -6.91 -6.46 11.83
CA HIS A 94 -7.06 -5.68 13.06
C HIS A 94 -6.75 -4.20 12.82
N PHE A 95 -5.63 -3.88 12.15
CA PHE A 95 -5.28 -2.50 11.86
C PHE A 95 -6.27 -1.82 10.89
N MET A 96 -6.72 -2.50 9.85
CA MET A 96 -7.75 -1.98 8.93
C MET A 96 -9.08 -1.73 9.66
N THR A 97 -9.46 -2.61 10.59
CA THR A 97 -10.67 -2.41 11.41
C THR A 97 -10.52 -1.17 12.28
N ARG A 98 -9.36 -0.99 12.94
CA ARG A 98 -9.08 0.19 13.75
C ARG A 98 -9.11 1.49 12.93
N LEU A 99 -8.59 1.49 11.70
CA LEU A 99 -8.68 2.64 10.80
C LEU A 99 -10.13 3.06 10.50
N LEU A 100 -11.07 2.12 10.50
CA LEU A 100 -12.49 2.38 10.25
C LEU A 100 -13.25 2.81 11.51
N THR A 101 -12.78 2.42 12.69
CA THR A 101 -13.52 2.62 13.95
C THR A 101 -12.94 3.70 14.87
N GLU A 102 -11.68 4.09 14.67
CA GLU A 102 -10.98 5.07 15.50
C GLU A 102 -10.72 6.35 14.70
N ASP A 103 -11.55 7.38 14.93
CA ASP A 103 -11.45 8.67 14.22
C ASP A 103 -10.08 9.35 14.35
N SER A 104 -9.41 9.19 15.50
CA SER A 104 -8.07 9.74 15.72
C SER A 104 -7.02 9.03 14.88
N LEU A 105 -7.14 7.71 14.70
CA LEU A 105 -6.25 6.91 13.86
C LEU A 105 -6.52 7.19 12.39
N TRP A 106 -7.78 7.29 11.97
CA TRP A 106 -8.16 7.74 10.63
C TRP A 106 -7.57 9.12 10.33
N GLY A 107 -7.75 10.08 11.23
CA GLY A 107 -7.23 11.44 11.10
C GLY A 107 -5.69 11.52 11.03
N GLN A 108 -4.98 10.53 11.59
CA GLN A 108 -3.53 10.43 11.50
C GLN A 108 -3.05 9.98 10.11
N TRP A 109 -3.83 9.12 9.44
CA TRP A 109 -3.35 8.35 8.28
C TRP A 109 -4.01 8.70 6.94
N LYS A 110 -5.17 9.36 6.94
CA LYS A 110 -5.95 9.75 5.75
C LYS A 110 -5.30 10.81 4.87
#